data_AF-A0A938C8R5-F1
#
_entry.id   AF-A0A938C8R5-F1
#
_cell.length_a   1.000
_cell.length_b   1.000
_cell.length_c   1.000
_cell.angle_alpha   90.00
_cell.angle_beta   90.00
_cell.angle_gamma   90.00
#
_symmetry.space_group_name_H-M   'P 1'
#
loop_
_entity.id
_entity.type
_entity.pdbx_description
1 polymer ?
#
loop_
_entity_poly.entity_id
_entity_poly.type
_entity_poly.pdbx_seq_one_letter_code
_entity_poly.pdbx_strand_id
1 'polypeptide(L)'
;MAKVTKLKAKSAKRPAAKSKGAKQGDVDYFLKSKGLDTTREKEIGQHIGYRYDVNLVPDYARLTPFLKKYIETMGWPDLNWLEDVHMGYEEGRPAVFDRNINGWVSVPPDLKLPNNQQDRDMLARELLIKFQMSPKHPLIALGEKHRKA
;
A
#
# COMPACT_ATOMS: atom_id res chain seq x y z
N MET A 1 -32.10 39.36 24.47
CA MET A 1 -32.52 38.26 23.57
C MET A 1 -31.62 38.24 22.35
N ALA A 2 -30.65 37.32 22.27
CA ALA A 2 -29.76 37.17 21.12
C ALA A 2 -30.19 35.94 20.31
N LYS A 3 -30.54 36.13 19.03
CA LYS A 3 -30.88 35.04 18.11
C LYS A 3 -29.59 34.34 17.68
N VAL A 4 -29.40 33.10 18.13
CA VAL A 4 -28.34 32.21 17.64
C VAL A 4 -28.82 31.54 16.36
N THR A 5 -28.29 31.97 15.21
CA THR A 5 -28.56 31.37 13.91
C THR A 5 -27.71 30.10 13.75
N LYS A 6 -28.33 28.92 13.75
CA LYS A 6 -27.68 27.63 13.48
C LYS A 6 -27.14 27.58 12.05
N LEU A 7 -25.83 27.65 11.87
CA LEU A 7 -25.16 27.28 10.62
C LEU A 7 -25.05 25.74 10.54
N LYS A 8 -25.85 25.12 9.67
CA LYS A 8 -25.68 23.71 9.29
C LYS A 8 -24.43 23.59 8.42
N ALA A 9 -23.36 23.00 8.94
CA ALA A 9 -22.22 22.56 8.13
C ALA A 9 -22.67 21.42 7.19
N LYS A 10 -22.92 21.73 5.91
CA LYS A 10 -23.01 20.71 4.87
C LYS A 10 -21.60 20.26 4.53
N SER A 11 -21.26 19.03 4.91
CA SER A 11 -20.07 18.32 4.43
C SER A 11 -20.18 18.14 2.90
N ALA A 12 -19.58 19.07 2.15
CA ALA A 12 -19.40 18.92 0.71
C ALA A 12 -18.35 17.82 0.46
N LYS A 13 -18.83 16.63 0.10
CA LYS A 13 -18.00 15.53 -0.40
C LYS A 13 -17.31 16.02 -1.68
N ARG A 14 -16.01 16.37 -1.62
CA ARG A 14 -15.22 16.69 -2.81
C ARG A 14 -15.27 15.47 -3.74
N PRO A 15 -15.73 15.59 -4.99
CA PRO A 15 -15.65 14.48 -5.92
C PRO A 15 -14.17 14.22 -6.18
N ALA A 16 -13.74 12.98 -6.03
CA ALA A 16 -12.44 12.53 -6.53
C ALA A 16 -12.36 12.92 -8.01
N ALA A 17 -11.30 13.61 -8.40
CA ALA A 17 -11.06 13.97 -9.78
C ALA A 17 -10.83 12.69 -10.58
N LYS A 18 -11.90 12.13 -11.15
CA LYS A 18 -11.81 11.07 -12.15
C LYS A 18 -11.15 11.65 -13.40
N SER A 19 -9.92 11.23 -13.69
CA SER A 19 -9.31 11.39 -15.00
C SER A 19 -10.26 10.81 -16.05
N LYS A 20 -10.76 11.64 -16.96
CA LYS A 20 -11.74 11.25 -17.99
C LYS A 20 -11.16 10.40 -19.14
N GLY A 21 -9.96 9.82 -18.98
CA GLY A 21 -9.24 9.09 -20.04
C GLY A 21 -9.00 7.61 -19.74
N ALA A 22 -8.59 7.27 -18.52
CA ALA A 22 -8.30 5.88 -18.16
C ALA A 22 -9.58 5.08 -17.92
N LYS A 23 -9.99 4.29 -18.92
CA LYS A 23 -10.90 3.17 -18.67
C LYS A 23 -10.21 2.22 -17.68
N GLN A 24 -10.91 1.87 -16.61
CA GLN A 24 -10.41 0.94 -15.61
C GLN A 24 -10.14 -0.42 -16.29
N GLY A 25 -8.87 -0.73 -16.52
CA GLY A 25 -8.42 -1.99 -17.14
C GLY A 25 -7.48 -1.87 -18.35
N ASP A 26 -7.17 -0.68 -18.87
CA ASP A 26 -6.22 -0.56 -20.00
C ASP A 26 -4.77 -0.42 -19.50
N VAL A 27 -4.14 -1.56 -19.22
CA VAL A 27 -2.76 -1.65 -18.69
C VAL A 27 -1.73 -1.06 -19.68
N ASP A 28 -2.09 -1.02 -20.98
CA ASP A 28 -1.22 -0.51 -22.05
C ASP A 28 -1.48 0.96 -22.41
N TYR A 29 -2.35 1.66 -21.68
CA TYR A 29 -2.75 3.03 -22.00
C TYR A 29 -1.55 3.97 -22.19
N PHE A 30 -0.49 3.79 -21.39
CA PHE A 30 0.73 4.59 -21.43
C PHE A 30 1.76 4.12 -22.48
N LEU A 31 1.60 2.92 -23.03
CA LEU A 31 2.40 2.42 -24.17
C LEU A 31 1.81 2.91 -25.50
N LYS A 32 0.46 3.05 -25.56
CA LYS A 32 -0.28 3.40 -26.78
C LYS A 32 -0.58 4.90 -26.89
N SER A 33 -0.53 5.64 -25.79
CA SER A 33 -0.80 7.09 -25.77
C SER A 33 0.42 7.88 -25.28
N LYS A 34 0.41 9.19 -25.51
CA LYS A 34 1.45 10.09 -24.98
C LYS A 34 1.38 10.26 -23.44
N GLY A 35 0.39 9.64 -22.76
CA GLY A 35 0.30 9.63 -21.29
C GLY A 35 0.07 11.00 -20.64
N LEU A 36 -0.36 12.02 -21.40
CA LEU A 36 -0.55 13.40 -20.94
C LEU A 36 -2.02 13.78 -21.10
N ASP A 37 -2.83 13.45 -20.10
CA ASP A 37 -4.29 13.53 -20.19
C ASP A 37 -4.85 14.91 -19.82
N THR A 38 -4.12 15.70 -19.04
CA THR A 38 -4.55 17.04 -18.63
C THR A 38 -3.78 18.16 -19.33
N THR A 39 -4.42 19.32 -19.50
CA THR A 39 -3.81 20.51 -20.12
C THR A 39 -2.54 20.93 -19.38
N ARG A 40 -2.55 20.80 -18.04
CA ARG A 40 -1.42 21.10 -17.18
C ARG A 40 -0.24 20.14 -17.38
N GLU A 41 -0.48 18.85 -17.57
CA GLU A 41 0.57 17.89 -17.89
C GLU A 41 1.21 18.17 -19.26
N LYS A 42 0.40 18.56 -20.25
CA LYS A 42 0.90 18.94 -21.59
C LYS A 42 1.76 20.19 -21.58
N GLU A 43 1.47 21.17 -20.73
CA GLU A 43 2.24 22.42 -20.60
C GLU A 43 3.61 22.21 -19.94
N ILE A 44 3.68 21.30 -18.95
CA ILE A 44 4.90 21.07 -18.18
C ILE A 44 5.78 20.01 -18.88
N GLY A 45 5.21 19.23 -19.82
CA GLY A 45 5.92 18.18 -20.55
C GLY A 45 6.39 17.02 -19.66
N GLN A 46 5.97 16.99 -18.40
CA GLN A 46 6.31 15.97 -17.43
C GLN A 46 5.04 15.32 -16.91
N HIS A 47 4.85 14.06 -17.29
CA HIS A 47 4.00 13.14 -16.56
C HIS A 47 4.89 12.43 -15.53
N ILE A 48 4.81 12.86 -14.27
CA ILE A 48 5.21 11.98 -13.16
C ILE A 48 4.06 11.01 -12.98
N GLY A 49 3.95 10.05 -13.90
CA GLY A 49 3.07 8.91 -13.69
C GLY A 49 3.45 8.27 -12.37
N TYR A 50 2.48 7.71 -11.65
CA TYR A 50 2.82 6.68 -10.69
C TYR A 50 3.72 5.71 -11.45
N ARG A 51 4.99 5.64 -11.06
CA ARG A 51 5.90 4.62 -11.59
C ARG A 51 5.37 3.34 -10.98
N TYR A 52 4.42 2.71 -11.67
CA TYR A 52 4.08 1.33 -11.39
C TYR A 52 5.41 0.58 -11.52
N ASP A 53 5.96 0.07 -10.43
CA ASP A 53 7.03 -0.91 -10.56
C ASP A 53 6.44 -2.07 -11.37
N VAL A 54 7.01 -2.29 -12.55
CA VAL A 54 6.55 -3.31 -13.51
C VAL A 54 6.64 -4.71 -12.89
N ASN A 55 7.44 -4.88 -11.82
CA ASN A 55 7.54 -6.10 -11.02
C ASN A 55 6.39 -6.28 -10.02
N LEU A 56 5.53 -5.28 -9.84
CA LEU A 56 4.38 -5.29 -8.93
C LEU A 56 3.02 -5.19 -9.63
N VAL A 57 2.97 -5.35 -10.96
CA VAL A 57 1.74 -5.83 -11.58
C VAL A 57 1.43 -7.16 -10.88
N PRO A 58 0.36 -7.25 -10.07
CA PRO A 58 0.18 -8.39 -9.20
C PRO A 58 0.00 -9.61 -10.08
N ASP A 59 0.99 -10.50 -10.10
CA ASP A 59 0.72 -11.87 -10.52
C ASP A 59 -0.20 -12.44 -9.44
N TYR A 60 -1.51 -12.23 -9.61
CA TYR A 60 -2.55 -12.70 -8.69
C TYR A 60 -2.40 -14.20 -8.39
N ALA A 61 -1.72 -14.96 -9.25
CA ALA A 61 -1.39 -16.36 -9.04
C ALA A 61 -0.44 -16.60 -7.86
N ARG A 62 0.38 -15.60 -7.49
CA ARG A 62 1.41 -15.69 -6.44
C ARG A 62 1.02 -15.01 -5.14
N LEU A 63 -0.09 -14.28 -5.13
CA LEU A 63 -0.61 -13.70 -3.90
C LEU A 63 -0.91 -14.80 -2.90
N THR A 64 -0.48 -14.59 -1.67
CA THR A 64 -0.88 -15.48 -0.60
C THR A 64 -2.39 -15.36 -0.35
N PRO A 65 -3.06 -16.40 0.19
CA PRO A 65 -4.49 -16.32 0.50
C PRO A 65 -4.83 -15.15 1.44
N PHE A 66 -3.90 -14.80 2.33
CA PHE A 66 -4.04 -13.65 3.22
C PHE A 66 -4.02 -12.33 2.45
N LEU A 67 -3.04 -12.12 1.56
CA LEU A 67 -2.91 -10.90 0.77
C LEU A 67 -4.11 -10.71 -0.16
N LYS A 68 -4.60 -11.79 -0.77
CA LYS A 68 -5.82 -11.74 -1.59
C LYS A 68 -7.01 -11.22 -0.78
N LYS A 69 -7.24 -11.80 0.41
CA LYS A 69 -8.31 -11.34 1.32
C LYS A 69 -8.09 -9.89 1.78
N TYR A 70 -6.86 -9.49 2.03
CA TYR A 70 -6.52 -8.12 2.43
C TYR A 70 -6.93 -7.12 1.35
N ILE A 71 -6.53 -7.33 0.09
CA ILE A 71 -6.90 -6.48 -1.04
C ILE A 71 -8.43 -6.38 -1.18
N GLU A 72 -9.12 -7.53 -1.13
CA GLU A 72 -10.58 -7.61 -1.21
C GLU A 72 -11.27 -6.84 -0.08
N THR A 73 -10.77 -6.96 1.16
CA THR A 73 -11.33 -6.28 2.34
C THR A 73 -11.12 -4.77 2.28
N MET A 74 -9.96 -4.33 1.81
CA MET A 74 -9.61 -2.91 1.69
C MET A 74 -10.26 -2.24 0.46
N GLY A 75 -10.75 -3.04 -0.49
CA GLY A 75 -11.28 -2.54 -1.76
C GLY A 75 -10.21 -1.89 -2.63
N TRP A 76 -8.97 -2.37 -2.53
CA TRP A 76 -7.83 -1.83 -3.26
C TRP A 76 -7.63 -2.58 -4.59
N PRO A 77 -7.13 -1.91 -5.64
CA PRO A 77 -6.87 -2.57 -6.92
C PRO A 77 -5.57 -3.38 -6.95
N ASP A 78 -4.60 -3.06 -6.08
CA ASP A 78 -3.25 -3.64 -6.09
C ASP A 78 -2.56 -3.56 -4.70
N LEU A 79 -1.28 -3.97 -4.65
CA LEU A 79 -0.40 -3.90 -3.48
C LEU A 79 0.83 -3.01 -3.70
N ASN A 80 0.74 -2.00 -4.56
CA ASN A 80 1.90 -1.18 -4.92
C ASN A 80 2.55 -0.48 -3.71
N TRP A 81 1.77 -0.12 -2.69
CA TRP A 81 2.30 0.49 -1.46
C TRP A 81 3.24 -0.43 -0.65
N LEU A 82 3.29 -1.73 -0.97
CA LEU A 82 4.21 -2.72 -0.39
C LEU A 82 5.36 -3.08 -1.35
N GLU A 83 5.60 -2.29 -2.40
CA GLU A 83 6.64 -2.57 -3.39
C GLU A 83 8.02 -2.72 -2.78
N ASP A 84 8.32 -1.82 -1.85
CA ASP A 84 9.61 -1.74 -1.18
C ASP A 84 9.75 -2.68 0.03
N VAL A 85 8.79 -3.58 0.22
CA VAL A 85 8.82 -4.62 1.28
C VAL A 85 9.27 -5.94 0.68
N HIS A 86 10.37 -6.48 1.20
CA HIS A 86 10.97 -7.71 0.71
C HIS A 86 11.57 -8.55 1.84
N MET A 87 11.85 -9.82 1.54
CA MET A 87 12.53 -10.71 2.48
C MET A 87 14.03 -10.46 2.42
N GLY A 88 14.63 -10.10 3.56
CA GLY A 88 16.06 -9.93 3.74
C GLY A 88 16.62 -10.78 4.87
N TYR A 89 17.82 -10.43 5.32
CA TYR A 89 18.48 -11.09 6.45
C TYR A 89 19.05 -10.05 7.42
N GLU A 90 18.72 -10.21 8.70
CA GLU A 90 19.27 -9.46 9.82
C GLU A 90 20.10 -10.42 10.67
N GLU A 91 21.41 -10.15 10.83
CA GLU A 91 22.33 -11.01 11.60
C GLU A 91 22.31 -12.50 11.18
N GLY A 92 22.11 -12.77 9.88
CA GLY A 92 22.03 -14.14 9.33
C GLY A 92 20.68 -14.83 9.57
N ARG A 93 19.72 -14.16 10.20
CA ARG A 93 18.33 -14.64 10.34
C ARG A 93 17.44 -13.98 9.30
N PRO A 94 16.47 -14.70 8.74
CA PRO A 94 15.52 -14.07 7.84
C PRO A 94 14.69 -13.02 8.58
N ALA A 95 14.48 -11.88 7.91
CA ALA A 95 13.74 -10.77 8.45
C ALA A 95 13.03 -10.03 7.32
N VAL A 96 11.85 -9.49 7.61
CA VAL A 96 11.14 -8.61 6.68
C VAL A 96 11.79 -7.26 6.74
N PHE A 97 12.22 -6.75 5.59
CA PHE A 97 12.72 -5.40 5.45
C PHE A 97 11.62 -4.48 4.91
N ASP A 98 11.38 -3.38 5.61
CA ASP A 98 10.49 -2.30 5.17
C ASP A 98 11.33 -1.04 4.92
N ARG A 99 11.51 -0.68 3.64
CA ARG A 99 12.26 0.50 3.24
C ARG A 99 11.60 1.81 3.69
N ASN A 100 10.27 1.85 3.78
CA ASN A 100 9.54 3.09 4.06
C ASN A 100 9.93 3.67 5.43
N ILE A 101 10.23 2.78 6.38
CA ILE A 101 10.68 3.13 7.73
C ILE A 101 12.15 2.77 8.00
N ASN A 102 12.86 2.22 7.00
CA ASN A 102 14.20 1.62 7.14
C ASN A 102 14.28 0.66 8.33
N GLY A 103 13.28 -0.22 8.46
CA GLY A 103 13.09 -1.08 9.61
C GLY A 103 13.18 -2.56 9.26
N TRP A 104 13.51 -3.37 10.26
CA TRP A 104 13.52 -4.83 10.18
C TRP A 104 12.47 -5.41 11.13
N VAL A 105 11.74 -6.42 10.64
CA VAL A 105 10.83 -7.23 11.46
C VAL A 105 11.30 -8.67 11.40
N SER A 106 11.80 -9.18 12.51
CA SER A 106 12.31 -10.55 12.60
C SER A 106 11.19 -11.57 12.37
N VAL A 107 11.47 -12.61 11.59
CA VAL A 107 10.51 -13.71 11.37
C VAL A 107 10.77 -14.88 12.33
N PRO A 108 9.77 -15.74 12.59
CA PRO A 108 9.97 -16.93 13.40
C PRO A 108 11.06 -17.84 12.82
N PRO A 109 11.94 -18.43 13.65
CA PRO A 109 13.07 -19.23 13.18
C PRO A 109 12.65 -20.56 12.53
N ASP A 110 11.44 -21.04 12.80
CA ASP A 110 10.83 -22.25 12.26
C ASP A 110 10.12 -22.02 10.92
N LEU A 111 10.02 -20.77 10.46
CA LEU A 111 9.37 -20.43 9.20
C LEU A 111 10.19 -20.95 8.00
N LYS A 112 9.61 -21.89 7.26
CA LYS A 112 10.19 -22.36 6.00
C LYS A 112 10.02 -21.30 4.91
N LEU A 113 11.14 -20.78 4.41
CA LEU A 113 11.13 -19.81 3.33
C LEU A 113 11.01 -20.50 1.97
N PRO A 114 10.22 -19.95 1.05
CA PRO A 114 10.23 -20.37 -0.34
C PRO A 114 11.61 -20.22 -0.99
N ASN A 115 11.91 -21.09 -1.95
CA ASN A 115 13.17 -21.04 -2.71
C ASN A 115 13.19 -19.88 -3.72
N ASN A 116 12.02 -19.43 -4.18
CA ASN A 116 11.86 -18.36 -5.15
C ASN A 116 11.77 -16.99 -4.46
N GLN A 117 12.47 -15.99 -5.00
CA GLN A 117 12.54 -14.64 -4.43
C GLN A 117 11.16 -13.98 -4.38
N GLN A 118 10.38 -14.07 -5.45
CA GLN A 118 9.08 -13.42 -5.53
C GLN A 118 8.11 -13.95 -4.46
N ASP A 119 8.12 -15.25 -4.20
CA ASP A 119 7.25 -15.85 -3.18
C ASP A 119 7.73 -15.51 -1.76
N ARG A 120 9.05 -15.34 -1.56
CA ARG A 120 9.59 -14.79 -0.31
C ARG A 120 9.12 -13.37 -0.08
N ASP A 121 9.09 -12.53 -1.11
CA ASP A 121 8.66 -11.14 -1.00
C ASP A 121 7.14 -11.06 -0.75
N MET A 122 6.32 -11.92 -1.39
CA MET A 122 4.91 -12.04 -1.03
C MET A 122 4.72 -12.43 0.44
N LEU A 123 5.52 -13.38 0.94
CA LEU A 123 5.49 -13.79 2.34
C LEU A 123 5.92 -12.65 3.27
N ALA A 124 6.94 -11.87 2.89
CA ALA A 124 7.40 -10.71 3.65
C ALA A 124 6.30 -9.66 3.80
N ARG A 125 5.60 -9.35 2.70
CA ARG A 125 4.45 -8.44 2.67
C ARG A 125 3.32 -8.91 3.57
N GLU A 126 2.98 -10.19 3.50
CA GLU A 126 1.99 -10.80 4.40
C GLU A 126 2.39 -10.66 5.87
N LEU A 127 3.64 -11.00 6.20
CA LEU A 127 4.17 -10.94 7.56
C LEU A 127 4.15 -9.52 8.12
N LEU A 128 4.52 -8.52 7.31
CA LEU A 128 4.46 -7.11 7.72
C LEU A 128 3.03 -6.70 8.11
N ILE A 129 2.05 -6.98 7.25
CA ILE A 129 0.65 -6.62 7.52
C ILE A 129 0.13 -7.36 8.77
N LYS A 130 0.44 -8.66 8.91
CA LYS A 130 0.08 -9.43 10.10
C LYS A 130 0.71 -8.85 11.37
N PHE A 131 1.96 -8.41 11.29
CA PHE A 131 2.65 -7.76 12.39
C PHE A 131 1.97 -6.45 12.76
N GLN A 132 1.70 -5.57 11.79
CA GLN A 132 1.03 -4.28 11.99
C GLN A 132 -0.38 -4.43 12.58
N MET A 133 -1.13 -5.44 12.17
CA MET A 133 -2.48 -5.73 12.69
C MET A 133 -2.49 -6.60 13.95
N SER A 134 -1.31 -7.02 14.43
CA SER A 134 -1.22 -7.90 15.60
C SER A 134 -1.70 -7.17 16.85
N PRO A 135 -2.53 -7.80 17.71
CA PRO A 135 -2.91 -7.22 19.00
C PRO A 135 -1.70 -7.05 19.94
N LYS A 136 -0.60 -7.75 19.66
CA LYS A 136 0.67 -7.63 20.41
C LYS A 136 1.61 -6.58 19.82
N HIS A 137 1.13 -5.73 18.91
CA HIS A 137 1.97 -4.72 18.28
C HIS A 137 2.50 -3.71 19.32
N PRO A 138 3.80 -3.35 19.31
CA PRO A 138 4.40 -2.48 20.32
C PRO A 138 3.69 -1.13 20.50
N LEU A 139 3.12 -0.58 19.42
CA LEU A 139 2.39 0.69 19.48
C LEU A 139 1.06 0.59 20.26
N ILE A 140 0.46 -0.60 20.37
CA ILE A 140 -0.73 -0.81 21.21
C ILE A 140 -0.33 -0.66 22.67
N ALA A 141 0.73 -1.37 23.09
CA ALA A 141 1.26 -1.27 24.45
C ALA A 141 1.75 0.15 24.78
N LEU A 142 2.41 0.83 23.84
CA LEU A 142 2.79 2.23 23.98
C LEU A 142 1.55 3.12 24.13
N GLY A 143 0.55 2.92 23.27
CA GLY A 143 -0.72 3.64 23.33
C GLY A 143 -1.48 3.39 24.63
N GLU A 144 -1.45 2.20 25.22
CA GLU A 144 -2.04 1.92 26.54
C GLU A 144 -1.28 2.62 27.67
N LYS A 145 0.07 2.63 27.63
CA LYS A 145 0.89 3.30 28.65
C LYS A 145 0.76 4.82 28.62
N HIS A 146 0.62 5.41 27.42
CA HIS A 146 0.61 6.85 27.22
C HIS A 146 -0.79 7.44 26.96
N ARG A 147 -1.82 6.60 26.80
CA ARG A 147 -3.20 7.04 27.04
C ARG A 147 -3.38 7.20 28.54
N LYS A 148 -3.08 8.39 29.06
CA LYS A 148 -3.60 8.84 30.36
C LYS A 148 -4.41 10.12 30.19
N ALA A 149 -5.60 10.10 30.79
CA ALA A 149 -6.64 11.12 30.91
C ALA A 149 -7.49 11.38 29.66
#